data_AF-A0A3N9VHX3-F1
#
_entry.id   AF-A0A3N9VHX3-F1
#
_cell.length_a   1.000
_cell.length_b   1.000
_cell.length_c   1.000
_cell.angle_alpha   90.00
_cell.angle_beta   90.00
_cell.angle_gamma   90.00
#
_symmetry.space_group_name_H-M   'P 1'
#
loop_
_entity.id
_entity.type
_entity.pdbx_description
1 polymer ?
#
loop_
_entity_poly.entity_id
_entity_poly.type
_entity_poly.pdbx_seq_one_letter_code
_entity_poly.pdbx_strand_id
1 'polypeptide(L)' 'MDVRRDKILGRKDVCDTAGISSVTLWRLERAGRFPKRRQLSARRVGWLESEVQAWLQSRSEVA' A
#
# COMPACT_ATOMS: atom_id res chain seq x y z
N MET A 1 -14.60 1.14 21.94
CA MET A 1 -13.30 0.46 21.76
C MET A 1 -13.18 0.10 20.29
N ASP A 2 -12.73 1.06 19.51
CA ASP A 2 -12.66 0.96 18.06
C ASP A 2 -11.48 0.06 17.70
N VAL A 3 -11.76 -1.24 17.56
CA VAL A 3 -10.83 -2.20 16.98
C VAL A 3 -10.63 -1.76 15.53
N ARG A 4 -9.61 -0.94 15.28
CA ARG A 4 -9.19 -0.54 13.94
C ARG A 4 -8.79 -1.81 13.21
N ARG A 5 -9.74 -2.35 12.44
CA ARG A 5 -9.51 -3.47 11.55
C ARG A 5 -8.57 -2.96 10.47
N ASP A 6 -7.32 -3.40 10.49
CA ASP A 6 -6.38 -3.22 9.38
C ASP A 6 -7.07 -3.64 8.08
N LYS A 7 -7.48 -2.64 7.29
CA LYS A 7 -8.14 -2.88 6.01
C LYS A 7 -7.09 -3.29 4.99
N ILE A 8 -7.46 -4.22 4.13
CA ILE A 8 -6.62 -4.61 3.01
C ILE A 8 -7.09 -3.82 1.79
N LEU A 9 -6.21 -2.96 1.30
CA LEU A 9 -6.42 -2.12 0.14
C LEU A 9 -6.11 -2.90 -1.14
N GLY A 10 -7.00 -2.82 -2.12
CA GLY A 10 -6.72 -3.32 -3.46
C GLY A 10 -5.74 -2.43 -4.20
N ARG A 11 -5.29 -2.86 -5.38
CA ARG A 11 -4.34 -2.08 -6.20
C ARG A 11 -4.84 -0.67 -6.53
N LYS A 12 -6.15 -0.54 -6.77
CA LYS A 12 -6.81 0.75 -7.03
C LYS A 12 -6.82 1.63 -5.79
N ASP A 13 -7.20 1.09 -4.64
CA ASP A 13 -7.27 1.86 -3.39
C ASP A 13 -5.87 2.30 -2.91
N VAL A 14 -4.86 1.45 -3.10
CA VAL A 14 -3.47 1.81 -2.82
C VAL A 14 -3.01 2.94 -3.73
N CYS A 15 -3.30 2.86 -5.03
CA CYS A 15 -2.99 3.90 -6.01
C CYS A 15 -3.63 5.25 -5.62
N ASP A 16 -4.88 5.21 -5.17
CA ASP A 16 -5.64 6.37 -4.74
C ASP A 16 -5.08 6.96 -3.43
N THR A 17 -4.89 6.11 -2.42
CA THR A 17 -4.37 6.48 -1.10
C THR A 17 -2.95 7.03 -1.18
N ALA A 18 -2.09 6.39 -1.97
CA ALA A 18 -0.70 6.80 -2.12
C ALA A 18 -0.49 7.92 -3.16
N GLY A 19 -1.53 8.30 -3.92
CA GLY A 19 -1.44 9.31 -4.97
C GLY A 19 -0.48 8.95 -6.11
N ILE A 20 -0.25 7.66 -6.35
CA ILE A 20 0.70 7.17 -7.37
C ILE A 20 0.01 6.28 -8.39
N SER A 21 0.46 6.31 -9.65
CA SER A 21 -0.08 5.43 -10.68
C SER A 21 0.32 3.96 -10.46
N SER A 22 -0.44 3.04 -11.06
CA SER A 22 -0.19 1.58 -11.01
C SER A 22 1.21 1.19 -11.51
N VAL A 23 1.75 1.93 -12.47
CA VAL A 23 3.12 1.75 -12.98
C VAL A 23 4.15 2.13 -11.91
N THR A 24 3.93 3.24 -11.21
CA THR A 24 4.80 3.69 -10.11
C THR A 24 4.77 2.70 -8.96
N LEU A 25 3.58 2.20 -8.61
CA LEU A 25 3.43 1.13 -7.62
C LEU A 25 4.26 -0.10 -7.99
N TRP A 26 4.20 -0.56 -9.25
CA TRP A 26 5.01 -1.69 -9.72
C TRP A 26 6.51 -1.41 -9.66
N ARG A 27 6.95 -0.20 -10.05
CA ARG A 27 8.37 0.19 -9.96
C ARG A 27 8.86 0.19 -8.52
N LEU A 28 8.08 0.74 -7.59
CA LEU A 28 8.43 0.79 -6.18
C LEU A 28 8.43 -0.59 -5.52
N GLU A 29 7.46 -1.44 -5.89
CA GLU A 29 7.42 -2.85 -5.47
C GLU A 29 8.68 -3.58 -5.95
N ARG A 30 9.04 -3.41 -7.23
CA ARG A 30 10.26 -4.00 -7.81
C ARG A 30 11.54 -3.45 -7.18
N ALA A 31 11.55 -2.18 -6.79
CA ALA A 31 12.66 -1.54 -6.10
C ALA A 31 12.74 -1.90 -4.60
N GLY A 32 11.78 -2.67 -4.06
CA GLY A 32 11.69 -2.97 -2.62
C GLY A 32 11.41 -1.75 -1.75
N ARG A 33 10.92 -0.67 -2.37
CA ARG A 33 10.59 0.61 -1.73
C ARG A 33 9.12 0.72 -1.36
N PHE A 34 8.29 -0.26 -1.72
CA PHE A 34 6.87 -0.32 -1.37
C PHE A 34 6.57 -1.57 -0.53
N PRO A 35 5.57 -1.55 0.37
CA PRO A 35 5.16 -2.73 1.11
C PRO A 35 4.81 -3.91 0.18
N LYS A 36 5.10 -5.12 0.65
CA LYS A 36 4.88 -6.33 -0.14
C LYS A 36 3.38 -6.59 -0.31
N ARG A 37 2.98 -6.89 -1.55
CA ARG A 37 1.63 -7.37 -1.83
C ARG A 37 1.34 -8.67 -1.08
N ARG A 38 0.21 -8.73 -0.40
CA ARG A 38 -0.33 -9.93 0.25
C ARG A 38 -1.36 -10.58 -0.65
N GLN A 39 -1.24 -11.88 -0.85
CA GLN A 39 -2.22 -12.64 -1.61
C GLN A 39 -3.44 -12.88 -0.73
N LEU A 40 -4.56 -12.22 -1.07
CA LEU A 40 -5.85 -12.39 -0.41
C LEU A 40 -6.58 -13.63 -0.93
N SER A 41 -6.43 -13.92 -2.23
CA SER A 41 -7.07 -15.03 -2.91
C SER A 41 -6.34 -15.35 -4.22
N ALA A 42 -6.73 -16.41 -4.92
CA ALA A 42 -6.08 -16.89 -6.14
C ALA A 42 -5.93 -15.79 -7.22
N ARG A 43 -6.89 -14.86 -7.31
CA ARG A 43 -6.88 -13.73 -8.27
C ARG A 43 -6.77 -12.34 -7.62
N ARG A 44 -6.69 -12.26 -6.29
CA ARG A 44 -6.72 -10.98 -5.57
C ARG A 44 -5.48 -10.81 -4.71
N VAL A 45 -4.81 -9.69 -4.91
CA VAL A 45 -3.72 -9.21 -4.07
C VAL A 45 -4.13 -7.89 -3.44
N GLY A 46 -3.61 -7.61 -2.25
CA GLY A 46 -3.84 -6.36 -1.55
C GLY A 46 -2.68 -6.00 -0.63
N TRP A 47 -2.75 -4.80 -0.06
CA TRP A 47 -1.76 -4.25 0.85
C TRP A 47 -2.45 -3.85 2.14
N LEU A 48 -1.76 -3.95 3.28
CA LEU A 48 -2.33 -3.43 4.52
C LEU A 48 -2.38 -1.90 4.46
N GLU A 49 -3.52 -1.33 4.83
CA GLU A 49 -3.71 0.11 4.95
C GLU A 49 -2.66 0.72 5.87
N SER A 50 -2.38 0.11 7.02
CA SER A 50 -1.35 0.56 7.95
C SER A 50 0.05 0.55 7.34
N GLU A 51 0.40 -0.44 6.51
CA GLU A 51 1.71 -0.48 5.84
C GLU A 51 1.82 0.66 4.79
N VAL A 52 0.75 0.92 4.04
CA VAL A 52 0.70 2.00 3.05
C VAL A 52 0.76 3.37 3.73
N GLN A 53 0.04 3.55 4.84
CA GLN A 53 0.08 4.77 5.66
C GLN A 53 1.46 4.98 6.28
N ALA A 54 2.08 3.95 6.87
CA ALA A 54 3.43 4.03 7.40
C ALA A 54 4.46 4.38 6.31
N TRP A 55 4.29 3.84 5.10
CA TRP A 55 5.13 4.19 3.96
C TRP A 55 4.95 5.66 3.53
N LEU A 56 3.72 6.17 3.52
CA LEU A 56 3.45 7.59 3.24
C LEU A 56 4.10 8.50 4.27
N GLN A 57 3.98 8.16 5.56
CA GLN A 57 4.61 8.88 6.65
C GLN A 57 6.14 8.89 6.51
N SER A 58 6.75 7.75 6.19
CA SER A 58 8.19 7.65 5.95
C SER A 58 8.70 8.52 4.80
N ARG A 59 7.83 8.87 3.82
CA ARG A 59 8.18 9.81 2.74
C ARG A 59 7.86 11.27 3.07
N SER A 60 6.90 11.52 3.95
CA SER A 60 6.54 12.87 4.39
C SER A 60 7.56 13.43 5.38
N GLU A 61 8.33 12.58 6.07
CA GLU A 61 9.43 12.99 6.95
C GLU A 61 10.73 13.30 6.16
N VAL A 62 10.58 14.04 5.06
CA VAL A 62 11.69 14.68 4.36
C VAL A 62 11.21 16.03 3.82
N ALA A 63 10.91 16.96 4.74
CA ALA A 63 10.76 18.38 4.46
C ALA A 63 11.16 19.18 5.71
#